data_AF-A0A7X2MEJ1-F1
#
_entry.id   AF-A0A7X2MEJ1-F1
#
_cell.length_a   1.000
_cell.length_b   1.000
_cell.length_c   1.000
_cell.angle_alpha   90.00
_cell.angle_beta   90.00
_cell.angle_gamma   90.00
#
_symmetry.space_group_name_H-M   'P 1'
#
loop_
_entity.id
_entity.type
_entity.pdbx_description
1 polymer ?
#
loop_
_entity_poly.entity_id
_entity_poly.type
_entity_poly.pdbx_seq_one_letter_code
_entity_poly.pdbx_strand_id
1 'polypeptide(L)'
;MYKLVAIDMDETLLNDDAEITPKNVSVLKKAIKDGVKVVLNTGRSYLSVQENLKTLGIYQTKDQYVVSFNGGAIVENKDLKVV
;
A
#
# COMPACT_ATOMS: atom_id res chain seq x y z
N MET A 1 -1.21 -13.92 15.55
CA MET A 1 -0.73 -13.72 14.16
C MET A 1 -1.44 -12.50 13.60
N TYR A 2 -0.71 -11.54 13.02
CA TYR A 2 -1.31 -10.31 12.49
C TYR A 2 -1.99 -10.57 11.15
N LYS A 3 -3.11 -9.90 10.89
CA LYS A 3 -3.89 -10.02 9.64
C LYS A 3 -3.71 -8.85 8.69
N LEU A 4 -3.19 -7.73 9.21
CA LEU A 4 -3.06 -6.47 8.47
C LEU A 4 -1.88 -5.68 9.03
N VAL A 5 -1.18 -4.99 8.13
CA VAL A 5 -0.20 -3.94 8.42
C VAL A 5 -0.62 -2.70 7.64
N ALA A 6 -0.94 -1.62 8.36
CA ALA A 6 -1.07 -0.30 7.77
C ALA A 6 0.29 0.40 7.90
N ILE A 7 0.76 1.00 6.81
CA ILE A 7 2.08 1.62 6.77
C ILE A 7 2.00 3.00 6.13
N ASP A 8 2.60 3.98 6.79
CA ASP A 8 2.78 5.32 6.24
C ASP A 8 3.80 5.33 5.09
N MET A 9 3.74 6.33 4.22
CA MET A 9 4.55 6.41 3.01
C MET A 9 5.78 7.29 3.18
N ASP A 10 5.57 8.61 3.16
CA ASP A 10 6.63 9.61 3.22
C ASP A 10 7.36 9.52 4.56
N GLU A 11 8.69 9.55 4.54
CA GLU A 11 9.54 9.42 5.75
C GLU A 11 9.35 8.12 6.56
N THR A 12 8.63 7.13 6.01
CA THR A 12 8.36 5.82 6.65
C THR A 12 8.69 4.64 5.73
N LEU A 13 7.88 4.43 4.67
CA LEU A 13 8.08 3.33 3.72
C LEU A 13 9.05 3.73 2.60
N LEU A 14 8.95 4.99 2.17
CA LEU A 14 9.77 5.57 1.12
C LEU A 14 11.09 6.07 1.69
N ASN A 15 12.15 5.92 0.91
CA ASN A 15 13.43 6.58 1.17
C ASN A 15 13.42 8.03 0.67
N ASP A 16 14.55 8.72 0.82
CA ASP A 16 14.73 10.12 0.41
C ASP A 16 14.55 10.34 -1.11
N ASP A 17 14.71 9.28 -1.92
CA ASP A 17 14.46 9.28 -3.37
C ASP A 17 12.99 8.99 -3.73
N ALA A 18 12.10 8.93 -2.74
CA ALA A 18 10.68 8.57 -2.87
C ALA A 18 10.43 7.14 -3.42
N GLU A 19 11.36 6.22 -3.18
CA GLU A 19 11.32 4.82 -3.64
C GLU A 19 11.09 3.85 -2.48
N ILE A 20 10.48 2.70 -2.78
CA ILE A 20 10.43 1.56 -1.84
C ILE A 20 11.68 0.72 -2.03
N THR A 21 12.53 0.65 -1.01
CA THR A 21 13.79 -0.12 -1.09
C THR A 21 13.55 -1.59 -1.44
N PRO A 22 14.48 -2.27 -2.16
CA PRO A 22 14.33 -3.67 -2.52
C PRO A 22 14.08 -4.60 -1.32
N LYS A 23 14.70 -4.28 -0.16
CA LYS A 23 14.49 -4.98 1.10
C LYS A 23 13.04 -4.88 1.57
N ASN A 24 12.48 -3.67 1.59
CA ASN A 24 11.09 -3.44 2.01
C ASN A 24 10.11 -4.14 1.06
N VAL A 25 10.34 -4.08 -0.26
CA VAL A 25 9.53 -4.81 -1.25
C VAL A 25 9.54 -6.31 -0.96
N SER A 26 10.69 -6.91 -0.71
CA SER A 26 10.82 -8.35 -0.41
C SER A 26 10.03 -8.75 0.85
N VAL A 27 10.18 -7.99 1.93
CA VAL A 27 9.51 -8.26 3.21
C VAL A 27 7.99 -8.11 3.09
N LEU A 28 7.52 -7.04 2.46
CA LEU A 28 6.08 -6.79 2.29
C LEU A 28 5.43 -7.83 1.37
N LYS A 29 6.10 -8.22 0.27
CA LYS A 29 5.62 -9.32 -0.59
C LYS A 29 5.52 -10.64 0.14
N LYS A 30 6.46 -10.94 1.05
CA LYS A 30 6.37 -12.12 1.92
C LYS A 30 5.14 -12.04 2.83
N ALA A 31 4.91 -10.91 3.49
CA ALA A 31 3.72 -10.72 4.33
C ALA A 31 2.41 -10.90 3.54
N ILE A 32 2.34 -10.34 2.33
CA ILE A 32 1.19 -10.51 1.41
C ILE A 32 0.99 -11.99 1.07
N LYS A 33 2.06 -12.71 0.74
CA LYS A 33 2.02 -14.15 0.45
C LYS A 33 1.54 -14.97 1.65
N ASP A 34 1.86 -14.54 2.86
CA ASP A 34 1.43 -15.17 4.12
C ASP A 34 -0.01 -14.75 4.51
N GLY A 35 -0.73 -14.02 3.65
CA GLY A 35 -2.13 -13.65 3.85
C GLY A 35 -2.34 -12.36 4.66
N VAL A 36 -1.27 -11.60 4.93
CA VAL A 36 -1.36 -10.31 5.61
C VAL A 36 -1.72 -9.22 4.60
N LYS A 37 -2.73 -8.41 4.91
CA LYS A 37 -3.05 -7.21 4.11
C LYS A 37 -2.00 -6.14 4.34
N VAL A 38 -1.39 -5.63 3.28
CA VAL A 38 -0.47 -4.48 3.34
C VAL A 38 -1.22 -3.27 2.80
N VAL A 39 -1.55 -2.34 3.69
CA VAL A 39 -2.38 -1.16 3.40
C VAL A 39 -1.51 0.08 3.46
N LEU A 40 -1.38 0.79 2.35
CA LEU A 40 -0.74 2.11 2.35
C LEU A 40 -1.68 3.10 3.04
N ASN A 41 -1.17 3.84 4.02
CA ASN A 41 -1.92 4.85 4.77
C ASN A 41 -1.23 6.20 4.61
N THR A 42 -1.79 7.11 3.83
CA THR A 42 -1.06 8.30 3.38
C THR A 42 -1.97 9.52 3.21
N GLY A 43 -1.36 10.70 3.28
CA GLY A 43 -1.99 11.96 2.83
C GLY A 43 -2.15 12.05 1.31
N ARG A 44 -1.40 11.25 0.56
CA ARG A 44 -1.46 11.20 -0.90
C ARG A 44 -2.84 10.74 -1.40
N SER A 45 -3.18 11.12 -2.63
CA SER A 45 -4.37 10.60 -3.31
C SER A 45 -4.15 9.14 -3.70
N TYR A 46 -5.23 8.36 -3.84
CA TYR A 46 -5.11 6.99 -4.35
C TYR A 46 -4.39 6.94 -5.72
N LEU A 47 -4.67 7.92 -6.59
CA LEU A 47 -4.12 7.96 -7.94
C LEU A 47 -2.60 8.17 -7.98
N SER A 48 -2.00 8.78 -6.95
CA SER A 48 -0.54 9.02 -6.95
C SER A 48 0.28 7.85 -6.39
N VAL A 49 -0.35 6.83 -5.80
CA VAL A 49 0.37 5.68 -5.20
C VAL A 49 0.38 4.43 -6.09
N GLN A 50 -0.08 4.54 -7.35
CA GLN A 50 -0.29 3.38 -8.23
C GLN A 50 1.02 2.63 -8.54
N GLU A 51 2.13 3.34 -8.77
CA GLU A 51 3.44 2.70 -9.00
C GLU A 51 3.95 1.98 -7.74
N ASN A 52 3.65 2.49 -6.54
CA ASN A 52 3.94 1.81 -5.29
C ASN A 52 3.15 0.50 -5.17
N LEU A 53 1.85 0.51 -5.53
CA LEU A 53 1.02 -0.70 -5.54
C LEU A 53 1.54 -1.74 -6.55
N LYS A 54 1.98 -1.30 -7.74
CA LYS A 54 2.58 -2.19 -8.75
C LYS A 54 3.88 -2.80 -8.22
N THR A 55 4.73 -2.00 -7.60
CA THR A 55 5.99 -2.44 -6.98
C THR A 55 5.75 -3.52 -5.94
N LEU A 56 4.72 -3.34 -5.09
CA LEU A 56 4.32 -4.30 -4.07
C LEU A 56 3.54 -5.51 -4.62
N GLY A 57 3.06 -5.45 -5.87
CA GLY A 57 2.30 -6.54 -6.51
C GLY A 57 0.84 -6.62 -6.07
N ILE A 58 0.27 -5.51 -5.60
CA ILE A 58 -1.13 -5.39 -5.11
C ILE A 58 -1.94 -4.36 -5.89
N TYR A 59 -1.44 -3.94 -7.06
CA TYR A 59 -2.19 -3.12 -8.00
C TYR A 59 -3.30 -3.94 -8.66
N GLN A 60 -4.52 -3.40 -8.73
CA GLN A 60 -5.68 -4.07 -9.34
C GLN A 60 -6.03 -5.42 -8.72
N THR A 61 -5.73 -5.60 -7.44
CA THR A 61 -6.07 -6.81 -6.67
C THR A 61 -7.26 -6.57 -5.77
N LYS A 62 -8.19 -7.53 -5.73
CA LYS A 62 -9.33 -7.51 -4.80
C LYS A 62 -8.86 -7.64 -3.35
N ASP A 63 -9.66 -7.14 -2.42
CA ASP A 63 -9.43 -7.27 -0.97
C ASP A 63 -8.09 -6.68 -0.46
N GLN A 64 -7.52 -5.76 -1.25
CA GLN A 64 -6.39 -4.91 -0.89
C GLN A 64 -6.85 -3.46 -0.96
N TYR A 65 -6.33 -2.62 -0.07
CA TYR A 65 -6.86 -1.28 0.14
C TYR A 65 -5.76 -0.25 0.32
N VAL A 66 -6.11 1.01 0.09
CA VAL A 66 -5.32 2.18 0.44
C VAL A 66 -6.20 3.11 1.26
N VAL A 67 -5.63 3.62 2.35
CA VAL A 67 -6.17 4.77 3.09
C VAL A 67 -5.48 6.02 2.53
N SER A 68 -6.27 6.89 1.91
CA SER A 68 -5.81 8.08 1.19
C SER A 68 -6.34 9.35 1.81
N PHE A 69 -5.77 10.50 1.42
CA PHE A 69 -6.19 11.83 1.89
C PHE A 69 -6.25 11.92 3.43
N ASN A 70 -5.23 11.38 4.10
CA ASN A 70 -5.12 11.35 5.57
C ASN A 70 -6.34 10.66 6.24
N GLY A 71 -6.93 9.66 5.58
CA GLY A 71 -8.11 8.96 6.06
C GLY A 71 -9.44 9.45 5.47
N GLY A 72 -9.40 10.48 4.60
CA GLY A 72 -10.60 11.00 3.95
C GLY A 72 -11.25 10.04 2.93
N ALA A 73 -10.50 9.08 2.40
CA ALA A 73 -11.05 8.03 1.55
C ALA A 73 -10.31 6.69 1.70
N ILE A 74 -11.08 5.61 1.80
CA ILE A 74 -10.59 4.23 1.71
C ILE A 74 -10.97 3.72 0.32
N VAL A 75 -9.99 3.21 -0.41
CA VAL A 75 -10.18 2.75 -1.79
C VAL A 75 -9.71 1.31 -1.90
N GLU A 76 -10.56 0.42 -2.43
CA GLU A 76 -10.15 -0.92 -2.83
C GLU A 76 -9.26 -0.82 -4.08
N ASN A 77 -8.14 -1.55 -4.06
CA ASN A 77 -7.15 -1.50 -5.13
C ASN A 77 -7.70 -2.01 -6.47
N LYS A 78 -8.76 -2.82 -6.41
CA LYS A 78 -9.52 -3.28 -7.57
C LYS A 78 -10.56 -2.25 -7.98
N ASP A 79 -10.48 -1.83 -9.25
CA ASP A 79 -11.51 -1.02 -9.91
C ASP A 79 -11.82 0.34 -9.24
N LEU A 80 -10.91 0.90 -8.43
CA LEU A 80 -11.03 2.24 -7.84
C LEU A 80 -12.28 2.41 -6.94
N LYS A 81 -12.76 1.34 -6.33
CA LYS A 81 -13.97 1.38 -5.53
C LYS A 81 -13.72 2.07 -4.20
N VAL A 82 -14.38 3.21 -3.96
CA VAL A 82 -14.44 3.85 -2.63
C VAL A 82 -15.32 3.02 -1.71
N VAL A 83 -14.87 2.81 -0.47
CA VAL A 83 -15.54 2.01 0.57
C VAL A 83 -16.05 2.88 1.70
#